data_AF-A0A7W5DCQ5-F1
#
_entry.id   AF-A0A7W5DCQ5-F1
#
_cell.length_a   1.000
_cell.length_b   1.000
_cell.length_c   1.000
_cell.angle_alpha   90.00
_cell.angle_beta   90.00
_cell.angle_gamma   90.00
#
_symmetry.space_group_name_H-M   'P 1'
#
loop_
_entity.id
_entity.type
_entity.pdbx_description
1 polymer ?
#
loop_
_entity_poly.entity_id
_entity_poly.type
_entity_poly.pdbx_seq_one_letter_code
_entity_poly.pdbx_strand_id
1 'polypeptide(L)'
;MGFLHNNKVTTKERGDAAEDAALDHLQAAGLQLIARNYRTPGRGGGEIDLVMREPRDGTLVFVEVRQRASGTHGGAGGSITGVKQRRIIFAARHYLSRLRTLPPCRFDVVLVEDRIEWLQGAFDAG
;
A
#
# COMPACT_ATOMS: atom_id res chain seq x y z
N MET A 1 20.93 -8.57 -38.80
CA MET A 1 20.44 -7.17 -38.88
C MET A 1 19.27 -7.04 -37.92
N GLY A 2 19.55 -6.51 -36.74
CA GLY A 2 18.64 -6.55 -35.59
C GLY A 2 17.58 -5.45 -35.61
N PHE A 3 16.45 -5.77 -34.99
CA PHE A 3 15.62 -4.80 -34.30
C PHE A 3 15.30 -5.40 -32.92
N LEU A 4 16.03 -4.92 -31.91
CA LEU A 4 15.77 -5.22 -30.51
C LEU A 4 14.42 -4.57 -30.15
N HIS A 5 13.42 -5.39 -29.84
CA HIS A 5 12.16 -4.91 -29.29
C HIS A 5 12.42 -4.32 -27.90
N ASN A 6 12.41 -2.99 -27.83
CA ASN A 6 12.59 -2.25 -26.59
C ASN A 6 11.29 -2.31 -25.77
N ASN A 7 11.09 -3.41 -25.04
CA ASN A 7 9.93 -3.64 -24.19
C ASN A 7 10.02 -2.80 -22.90
N LYS A 8 9.66 -1.51 -22.99
CA LYS A 8 9.62 -0.62 -21.81
C LYS A 8 8.41 -0.98 -20.95
N VAL A 9 8.66 -1.66 -19.83
CA VAL A 9 7.66 -1.85 -18.76
C VAL A 9 7.07 -0.50 -18.35
N THR A 10 5.75 -0.37 -18.39
CA THR A 10 5.02 0.84 -18.04
C THR A 10 5.03 1.10 -16.53
N THR A 11 4.80 2.35 -16.10
CA THR A 11 4.64 2.69 -14.68
C THR A 11 3.53 1.90 -14.01
N LYS A 12 2.47 1.56 -14.76
CA LYS A 12 1.35 0.75 -14.26
C LYS A 12 1.78 -0.69 -14.01
N GLU A 13 2.41 -1.35 -14.98
CA GLU A 13 2.88 -2.72 -14.83
C GLU A 13 3.91 -2.85 -13.70
N ARG A 14 4.77 -1.83 -13.51
CA ARG A 14 5.68 -1.77 -12.36
C ARG A 14 4.94 -1.61 -11.03
N GLY A 15 3.88 -0.80 -11.00
CA GLY A 15 3.03 -0.62 -9.82
C GLY A 15 2.31 -1.93 -9.45
N ASP A 16 1.72 -2.60 -10.44
CA ASP A 16 1.01 -3.86 -10.24
C ASP A 16 1.96 -4.95 -9.71
N ALA A 17 3.17 -5.08 -10.29
CA ALA A 17 4.19 -6.03 -9.82
C ALA A 17 4.69 -5.71 -8.40
N ALA A 18 4.82 -4.43 -8.03
CA ALA A 18 5.17 -4.05 -6.68
C ALA A 18 4.06 -4.39 -5.68
N GLU A 19 2.80 -4.19 -6.06
CA GLU A 19 1.64 -4.55 -5.24
C GLU A 19 1.56 -6.07 -5.00
N ASP A 20 1.80 -6.89 -6.03
CA ASP A 20 1.84 -8.35 -5.92
C ASP A 20 2.96 -8.80 -4.99
N ALA A 21 4.18 -8.28 -5.15
CA ALA A 21 5.31 -8.63 -4.29
C ALA A 21 5.08 -8.22 -2.82
N ALA A 22 4.46 -7.05 -2.60
CA ALA A 22 4.08 -6.59 -1.27
C ALA A 22 3.02 -7.51 -0.65
N LEU A 23 2.00 -7.91 -1.42
CA LEU A 23 0.96 -8.81 -0.98
C LEU A 23 1.54 -10.16 -0.55
N ASP A 24 2.37 -10.77 -1.39
CA ASP A 24 3.01 -12.07 -1.10
C ASP A 24 3.83 -11.99 0.19
N HIS A 25 4.61 -10.91 0.38
CA HIS A 25 5.40 -10.69 1.58
C HIS A 25 4.54 -10.59 2.84
N LEU A 26 3.44 -9.83 2.79
CA LEU A 26 2.54 -9.66 3.93
C LEU A 26 1.78 -10.94 4.25
N GLN A 27 1.38 -11.71 3.24
CA GLN A 27 0.75 -13.02 3.42
C GLN A 27 1.72 -14.04 4.02
N ALA A 28 2.98 -14.06 3.58
CA ALA A 28 4.03 -14.88 4.16
C ALA A 28 4.29 -14.52 5.64
N ALA A 29 4.09 -13.25 6.03
CA ALA A 29 4.14 -12.80 7.42
C ALA A 29 2.87 -13.13 8.24
N GLY A 30 1.84 -13.73 7.62
CA GLY A 30 0.63 -14.20 8.27
C GLY A 30 -0.58 -13.26 8.17
N LEU A 31 -0.47 -12.13 7.47
CA LEU A 31 -1.62 -11.25 7.25
C LEU A 31 -2.56 -11.83 6.20
N GLN A 32 -3.86 -11.61 6.38
CA GLN A 32 -4.90 -12.06 5.46
C GLN A 32 -5.34 -10.91 4.56
N LEU A 33 -5.38 -11.13 3.25
CA LEU A 33 -5.91 -10.15 2.31
C LEU A 33 -7.42 -10.00 2.47
N ILE A 34 -7.88 -8.75 2.53
CA ILE A 34 -9.30 -8.40 2.59
C ILE A 34 -9.74 -7.69 1.30
N ALA A 35 -8.94 -6.73 0.82
CA ALA A 35 -9.20 -6.03 -0.44
C ALA A 35 -7.90 -5.50 -1.07
N ARG A 36 -7.90 -5.40 -2.40
CA ARG A 36 -6.87 -4.71 -3.18
C ARG A 36 -7.48 -3.46 -3.82
N ASN A 37 -6.65 -2.46 -4.10
CA ASN A 37 -7.00 -1.28 -4.89
C ASN A 37 -8.32 -0.61 -4.44
N TYR A 38 -8.50 -0.48 -3.13
CA TYR A 38 -9.72 0.07 -2.56
C TYR A 38 -9.79 1.58 -2.79
N ARG A 39 -10.88 2.06 -3.40
CA ARG A 39 -11.08 3.46 -3.79
C ARG A 39 -12.41 3.98 -3.28
N THR A 40 -12.44 5.22 -2.80
CA THR A 40 -13.68 5.89 -2.44
C THR A 40 -14.32 6.55 -3.67
N PRO A 41 -15.66 6.65 -3.75
CA PRO A 41 -16.34 7.41 -4.80
C PRO A 41 -15.97 8.91 -4.80
N GLY A 42 -16.17 9.57 -5.94
CA GLY A 42 -16.03 11.03 -6.08
C GLY A 42 -14.66 11.52 -6.56
N ARG A 43 -14.61 12.77 -7.03
CA ARG A 43 -13.37 13.44 -7.44
C ARG A 43 -12.49 13.70 -6.22
N GLY A 44 -11.20 13.37 -6.30
CA GLY A 44 -10.28 13.54 -5.17
C GLY A 44 -10.42 12.48 -4.08
N GLY A 45 -11.11 11.37 -4.38
CA GLY A 45 -11.28 10.25 -3.46
C GLY A 45 -9.96 9.70 -2.90
N GLY A 46 -10.10 9.07 -1.73
CA GLY A 46 -9.04 8.32 -1.10
C GLY A 46 -8.81 6.98 -1.79
N GLU A 47 -7.60 6.46 -1.64
CA GLU A 47 -7.21 5.14 -2.13
C GLU A 47 -6.34 4.42 -1.10
N ILE A 48 -6.45 3.09 -1.05
CA ILE A 48 -5.61 2.18 -0.28
C ILE A 48 -5.23 1.04 -1.22
N ASP A 49 -3.94 0.72 -1.31
CA ASP A 49 -3.45 -0.32 -2.22
C ASP A 49 -3.84 -1.72 -1.70
N LEU A 50 -3.59 -2.00 -0.42
CA LEU A 50 -4.02 -3.25 0.22
C LEU A 50 -4.72 -2.99 1.56
N VAL A 51 -5.84 -3.68 1.77
CA VAL A 51 -6.49 -3.82 3.07
C VAL A 51 -6.25 -5.24 3.55
N MET A 52 -5.54 -5.36 4.67
CA MET A 52 -5.17 -6.64 5.26
C MET A 52 -5.79 -6.80 6.66
N ARG A 53 -5.81 -8.02 7.17
CA ARG A 53 -6.22 -8.34 8.53
C ARG A 53 -5.13 -9.13 9.24
N GLU A 54 -4.74 -8.67 10.42
CA GLU A 54 -3.91 -9.43 11.37
C GLU A 54 -4.80 -10.43 12.10
N PRO A 55 -4.65 -11.75 11.90
CA PRO A 55 -5.56 -12.72 12.51
C PRO A 55 -5.43 -12.81 14.03
N ARG A 56 -4.29 -12.38 14.59
CA ARG A 56 -3.97 -12.49 16.01
C ARG A 56 -4.91 -11.68 16.90
N ASP A 57 -5.27 -10.47 16.46
CA ASP A 57 -6.11 -9.53 17.23
C ASP A 57 -7.25 -8.91 16.40
N GLY A 58 -7.34 -9.26 15.11
CA GLY A 58 -8.35 -8.74 14.20
C GLY A 58 -8.06 -7.32 13.69
N THR A 59 -6.85 -6.78 13.91
CA THR A 59 -6.45 -5.45 13.41
C THR A 59 -6.63 -5.37 11.90
N LEU A 60 -7.26 -4.28 11.44
CA LEU A 60 -7.24 -3.92 10.02
C LEU A 60 -5.98 -3.11 9.72
N VAL A 61 -5.22 -3.58 8.73
CA VAL A 61 -3.99 -2.94 8.30
C VAL A 61 -4.24 -2.32 6.92
N PHE A 62 -4.15 -1.00 6.86
CA PHE A 62 -4.29 -0.22 5.62
C PHE A 62 -2.89 0.06 5.08
N VAL A 63 -2.56 -0.55 3.94
CA VAL A 63 -1.21 -0.55 3.39
C VAL A 63 -1.15 0.31 2.13
N GLU A 64 -0.15 1.19 2.07
CA GLU A 64 0.31 1.81 0.84
C GLU A 64 1.57 1.09 0.35
N VAL A 65 1.62 0.77 -0.94
CA VAL A 65 2.78 0.14 -1.59
C VAL A 65 3.51 1.19 -2.42
N ARG A 66 4.84 1.26 -2.27
CA ARG A 66 5.69 2.19 -3.02
C ARG A 66 6.85 1.47 -3.66
N GLN A 67 6.94 1.55 -4.98
CA GLN A 67 8.17 1.23 -5.67
C GLN A 67 9.18 2.37 -5.43
N ARG A 68 10.39 2.07 -4.92
CA ARG A 68 11.45 3.07 -4.88
C ARG A 68 12.02 3.29 -6.28
N ALA A 69 12.38 4.55 -6.55
CA ALA A 69 13.16 4.87 -7.75
C ALA A 69 14.64 4.62 -7.46
N SER A 70 15.31 3.92 -8.37
CA SER A 70 16.74 3.64 -8.28
C SER A 70 17.52 4.94 -8.06
N GLY A 71 18.25 5.04 -6.94
CA GLY A 71 19.08 6.19 -6.60
C GLY A 71 18.54 7.12 -5.50
N THR A 72 17.32 6.93 -5.01
CA THR A 72 16.85 7.65 -3.82
C THR A 72 17.44 7.02 -2.55
N HIS A 73 18.61 7.50 -2.13
CA HIS A 73 19.21 7.13 -0.85
C HIS A 73 18.44 7.80 0.30
N GLY A 74 18.03 7.01 1.30
CA GLY A 74 17.66 7.49 2.64
C GLY A 74 16.39 8.34 2.75
N GLY A 75 15.35 7.78 3.38
CA GLY A 75 14.22 8.52 3.96
C GLY A 75 13.20 9.10 2.98
N ALA A 76 13.61 9.94 2.03
CA ALA A 76 12.68 10.73 1.21
C ALA A 76 11.90 9.90 0.18
N GLY A 77 12.50 8.84 -0.38
CA GLY A 77 11.85 7.98 -1.38
C GLY A 77 10.77 7.05 -0.81
N GLY A 78 10.80 6.81 0.52
CA GLY A 78 9.81 5.99 1.23
C GLY A 78 8.75 6.80 1.99
N SER A 79 8.97 8.11 2.19
CA SER A 79 8.07 8.95 2.96
C SER A 79 6.72 9.17 2.27
N ILE A 80 5.63 8.88 2.98
CA ILE A 80 4.27 9.21 2.56
C ILE A 80 4.01 10.68 2.86
N THR A 81 3.75 11.47 1.82
CA THR A 81 3.44 12.89 1.97
C THR A 81 2.15 13.08 2.77
N GLY A 82 2.01 14.20 3.50
CA GLY A 82 0.78 14.49 4.26
C GLY A 82 -0.49 14.52 3.39
N VAL A 83 -0.37 14.85 2.11
CA VAL A 83 -1.48 14.74 1.15
C VAL A 83 -1.89 13.28 0.93
N LYS A 84 -0.93 12.38 0.75
CA LYS A 84 -1.22 10.95 0.57
C LYS A 84 -1.75 10.34 1.88
N GLN A 85 -1.17 10.67 3.04
CA GLN A 85 -1.70 10.23 4.34
C GLN A 85 -3.18 10.61 4.50
N ARG A 86 -3.55 11.87 4.23
CA ARG A 86 -4.95 12.33 4.28
C ARG A 86 -5.88 11.53 3.36
N ARG A 87 -5.43 11.19 2.14
CA ARG A 87 -6.21 10.37 1.20
C ARG A 87 -6.38 8.93 1.69
N ILE A 88 -5.33 8.33 2.24
CA ILE A 88 -5.38 6.98 2.82
C ILE A 88 -6.32 6.96 4.04
N ILE A 89 -6.19 7.94 4.95
CA ILE A 89 -7.06 8.08 6.13
C ILE A 89 -8.51 8.26 5.72
N PHE A 90 -8.78 9.07 4.68
CA PHE A 90 -10.14 9.25 4.15
C PHE A 90 -10.72 7.92 3.64
N ALA A 91 -9.93 7.15 2.88
CA ALA A 91 -10.34 5.83 2.41
C ALA A 91 -10.58 4.84 3.55
N ALA A 92 -9.69 4.81 4.54
CA ALA A 92 -9.83 3.96 5.72
C ALA A 92 -11.11 4.30 6.50
N ARG A 93 -11.38 5.59 6.77
CA ARG A 93 -12.63 6.04 7.41
C ARG A 93 -13.86 5.60 6.63
N HIS A 94 -13.84 5.74 5.30
CA HIS A 94 -14.92 5.27 4.46
C HIS A 94 -15.08 3.74 4.49
N TYR A 95 -13.98 2.98 4.53
CA TYR A 95 -14.03 1.52 4.69
C TYR A 95 -14.67 1.14 6.03
N LEU A 96 -14.17 1.72 7.13
CA LEU A 96 -14.60 1.47 8.49
C LEU A 96 -16.06 1.85 8.74
N SER A 97 -16.57 2.89 8.07
CA SER A 97 -17.98 3.31 8.19
C SER A 97 -19.01 2.23 7.80
N ARG A 98 -18.57 1.19 7.09
CA ARG A 98 -19.41 0.06 6.67
C ARG A 98 -19.39 -1.11 7.65
N LEU A 99 -18.53 -1.07 8.66
CA LEU A 99 -18.40 -2.12 9.66
C LEU A 99 -19.33 -1.85 10.84
N ARG A 100 -19.91 -2.92 11.39
CA ARG A 100 -20.75 -2.84 12.60
C ARG A 100 -19.94 -2.55 13.86
N THR A 101 -18.67 -2.97 13.89
CA THR A 101 -17.75 -2.82 15.01
C THR A 101 -16.41 -2.39 14.45
N LEU A 102 -15.78 -1.41 15.10
CA LEU A 102 -14.47 -0.90 14.70
C LEU A 102 -13.36 -1.76 15.33
N PRO A 103 -12.54 -2.45 14.52
CA PRO A 103 -11.36 -3.13 15.04
C PRO A 103 -10.22 -2.12 15.29
N PRO A 104 -9.15 -2.53 15.98
CA PRO A 104 -7.89 -1.81 15.95
C PRO A 104 -7.45 -1.60 14.49
N CYS A 105 -6.78 -0.49 14.23
CA CYS A 105 -6.35 -0.10 12.89
C CYS A 105 -4.89 0.30 12.90
N ARG A 106 -4.17 -0.05 11.83
CA ARG A 106 -2.78 0.33 11.61
C ARG A 106 -2.58 0.80 10.18
N PHE A 107 -1.76 1.82 9.98
CA PHE A 107 -1.36 2.27 8.65
C PHE A 107 0.07 1.86 8.38
N ASP A 108 0.27 1.00 7.39
CA ASP A 108 1.57 0.44 7.05
C ASP A 108 2.01 0.94 5.68
N VAL A 109 3.31 0.92 5.45
CA VAL A 109 3.92 1.20 4.14
C VAL A 109 4.82 0.05 3.76
N VAL A 110 4.69 -0.44 2.54
CA VAL A 110 5.61 -1.43 1.96
C VAL A 110 6.41 -0.77 0.85
N LEU A 111 7.73 -0.76 1.01
CA LEU A 111 8.66 -0.24 0.02
C LEU A 111 9.24 -1.41 -0.77
N VAL A 112 9.13 -1.34 -2.10
CA VAL A 112 9.58 -2.37 -3.03
C VAL A 112 10.70 -1.81 -3.90
N GLU A 113 11.87 -2.41 -3.81
CA GLU A 113 13.04 -2.17 -4.67
C GLU A 113 13.74 -3.52 -4.91
N ASP A 114 15.06 -3.61 -4.72
CA ASP A 114 15.80 -4.89 -4.68
C ASP A 114 15.41 -5.75 -3.46
N ARG A 115 14.85 -5.12 -2.43
CA ARG A 115 14.36 -5.75 -1.19
C ARG A 115 13.00 -5.18 -0.84
N ILE A 116 12.22 -5.96 -0.11
CA ILE A 116 10.98 -5.49 0.51
C ILE A 116 11.28 -4.96 1.92
N GLU A 117 10.84 -3.74 2.19
CA GLU A 117 10.89 -3.12 3.52
C GLU A 117 9.45 -2.80 3.96
N TRP A 118 9.03 -3.41 5.07
CA TRP A 118 7.69 -3.23 5.63
C TRP A 118 7.76 -2.36 6.89
N LEU A 119 7.24 -1.13 6.76
CA LEU A 119 7.16 -0.15 7.83
C LEU A 119 5.78 -0.25 8.48
N GLN A 120 5.72 -0.89 9.66
CA GLN A 120 4.50 -1.01 10.44
C GLN A 120 4.22 0.27 11.22
N GLY A 121 2.96 0.72 11.23
CA GLY A 121 2.58 1.95 11.94
C GLY A 121 3.31 3.18 11.40
N ALA A 122 3.45 3.26 10.07
CA ALA A 122 4.23 4.29 9.40
C ALA A 122 3.69 5.71 9.63
N PHE A 123 2.40 5.84 9.96
CA PHE A 123 1.78 7.08 10.41
C PHE A 123 0.46 6.80 11.15
N ASP A 124 -0.02 7.78 11.90
CA ASP A 124 -1.29 7.74 12.61
C ASP A 124 -2.38 8.57 11.90
N ALA A 125 -3.64 8.32 12.24
CA ALA A 125 -4.79 9.01 11.64
C ALA A 125 -5.01 10.46 12.14
N GLY A 126 -4.19 10.92 13.09
CA GLY A 126 -4.33 12.20 13.80
C GLY A 126 -5.41 12.18 14.88
#